data_AF-A0A1N6N0J7-F1
#
_entry.id   AF-A0A1N6N0J7-F1
#
_cell.length_a   1.000
_cell.length_b   1.000
_cell.length_c   1.000
_cell.angle_alpha   90.00
_cell.angle_beta   90.00
_cell.angle_gamma   90.00
#
_symmetry.space_group_name_H-M   'P 1'
#
loop_
_entity.id
_entity.type
_entity.pdbx_description
1 polymer ?
#
loop_
_entity_poly.entity_id
_entity_poly.type
_entity_poly.pdbx_seq_one_letter_code
_entity_poly.pdbx_strand_id
1 'polypeptide(L)'
;MSDNELIMLDSAALSAVFPDKTQLERLFLGFLLANIAAELGGHDRPEQWIGRQVSESLAYLVPTRAKTYAVYLPDTSLTLTLSADAFGLAVTALLFVHIAGLTESDEMAYRFCALEEYAQQHPESGLITTVMTLRPGEAVISPSQHAHTK
;
A
#
# COMPACT_ATOMS: atom_id res chain seq x y z
N MET A 1 19.98 -8.64 -13.92
CA MET A 1 20.58 -9.09 -12.65
C MET A 1 20.61 -7.86 -11.74
N SER A 2 19.51 -7.36 -11.16
CA SER A 2 18.30 -7.96 -10.53
C SER A 2 18.48 -8.44 -9.08
N ASP A 3 19.63 -8.16 -8.46
CA ASP A 3 19.83 -8.41 -7.02
C ASP A 3 19.46 -7.20 -6.15
N ASN A 4 19.37 -5.99 -6.72
CA ASN A 4 19.07 -4.78 -5.96
C ASN A 4 17.56 -4.53 -5.73
N GLU A 5 16.67 -5.20 -6.47
CA GLU A 5 15.22 -4.97 -6.34
C GLU A 5 14.65 -5.65 -5.10
N LEU A 6 15.10 -6.87 -4.79
CA LEU A 6 14.71 -7.61 -3.58
C LEU A 6 15.27 -6.98 -2.29
N ILE A 7 16.48 -6.43 -2.32
CA ILE A 7 17.12 -5.77 -1.15
C ILE A 7 16.39 -4.45 -0.79
N MET A 8 15.77 -3.78 -1.77
CA MET A 8 14.94 -2.59 -1.51
C MET A 8 13.64 -2.89 -0.75
N LEU A 9 13.15 -4.13 -0.84
CA LEU A 9 11.90 -4.61 -0.23
C LEU A 9 12.11 -5.21 1.18
N ASP A 10 13.34 -5.32 1.67
CA ASP A 10 13.65 -5.56 3.09
C ASP A 10 14.42 -4.36 3.64
N SER A 11 13.76 -3.21 3.57
CA SER A 11 14.35 -1.92 3.96
C SER A 11 14.09 -1.60 5.43
N ALA A 12 14.94 -0.75 6.01
CA ALA A 12 14.71 -0.16 7.32
C ALA A 12 13.32 0.48 7.45
N ALA A 13 12.73 0.93 6.34
CA ALA A 13 11.38 1.47 6.28
C ALA A 13 10.32 0.42 6.65
N LEU A 14 10.39 -0.78 6.07
CA LEU A 14 9.48 -1.87 6.41
C LEU A 14 9.71 -2.39 7.83
N SER A 15 10.95 -2.39 8.31
CA SER A 15 11.22 -2.71 9.72
C SER A 15 10.66 -1.68 10.70
N ALA A 16 10.62 -0.41 10.32
CA ALA A 16 10.02 0.63 11.16
C ALA A 16 8.49 0.50 11.23
N VAL A 17 7.86 0.13 10.10
CA VAL A 17 6.41 -0.09 10.05
C VAL A 17 6.02 -1.45 10.64
N PHE A 18 6.84 -2.48 10.49
CA PHE A 18 6.55 -3.84 10.94
C PHE A 18 7.69 -4.38 11.81
N PRO A 19 7.90 -3.82 13.02
CA PRO A 19 9.04 -4.18 13.87
C PRO A 19 9.00 -5.64 14.33
N ASP A 20 7.81 -6.21 14.52
CA ASP A 20 7.62 -7.59 15.00
C ASP A 20 7.65 -8.63 13.88
N LYS A 21 7.87 -8.23 12.63
CA LYS A 21 7.91 -9.13 11.47
C LYS A 21 9.32 -9.59 11.17
N THR A 22 9.45 -10.88 10.94
CA THR A 22 10.68 -11.51 10.47
C THR A 22 11.10 -10.94 9.12
N GLN A 23 12.36 -11.14 8.75
CA GLN A 23 12.89 -10.69 7.47
C GLN A 23 12.10 -11.23 6.28
N LEU A 24 11.70 -12.51 6.33
CA LEU A 24 10.93 -13.15 5.27
C LEU A 24 9.52 -12.57 5.16
N GLU A 25 8.84 -12.35 6.29
CA GLU A 25 7.53 -11.68 6.28
C GLU A 25 7.63 -10.27 5.72
N ARG A 26 8.66 -9.50 6.10
CA ARG A 26 8.88 -8.15 5.56
C ARG A 26 9.13 -8.15 4.07
N LEU A 27 9.82 -9.15 3.53
CA LEU A 27 9.98 -9.31 2.10
C LEU A 27 8.63 -9.51 1.39
N PHE A 28 7.78 -10.40 1.92
CA PHE A 28 6.41 -10.59 1.39
C PHE A 28 5.56 -9.33 1.49
N LEU A 29 5.66 -8.60 2.60
CA LEU A 29 4.98 -7.33 2.78
C LEU A 29 5.46 -6.28 1.79
N GLY A 30 6.75 -6.26 1.47
CA GLY A 30 7.30 -5.41 0.41
C GLY A 30 6.70 -5.73 -0.97
N PHE A 31 6.54 -7.01 -1.31
CA PHE A 31 5.87 -7.41 -2.55
C PHE A 31 4.39 -6.98 -2.57
N LEU A 32 3.67 -7.18 -1.47
CA LEU A 32 2.27 -6.78 -1.37
C LEU A 32 2.11 -5.26 -1.47
N LEU A 33 2.99 -4.49 -0.82
CA LEU A 33 3.07 -3.04 -0.93
C LEU A 33 3.25 -2.60 -2.38
N ALA A 34 4.24 -3.20 -3.08
CA ALA A 34 4.53 -2.88 -4.47
C ALA A 34 3.33 -3.20 -5.38
N ASN A 35 2.64 -4.32 -5.13
CA ASN A 35 1.45 -4.68 -5.88
C ASN A 35 0.30 -3.67 -5.69
N ILE A 36 -0.01 -3.30 -4.43
CA ILE A 36 -1.04 -2.29 -4.13
C ILE A 36 -0.68 -0.94 -4.78
N ALA A 37 0.58 -0.52 -4.67
CA ALA A 37 1.04 0.73 -5.29
C ALA A 37 0.94 0.69 -6.82
N ALA A 38 1.21 -0.46 -7.45
CA ALA A 38 1.08 -0.64 -8.89
C ALA A 38 -0.38 -0.63 -9.35
N GLU A 39 -1.30 -1.26 -8.59
CA GLU A 39 -2.74 -1.22 -8.85
C GLU A 39 -3.29 0.21 -8.82
N LEU A 40 -2.80 1.04 -7.90
CA LEU A 40 -3.21 2.45 -7.81
C LEU A 40 -2.54 3.33 -8.87
N GLY A 41 -1.21 3.24 -9.00
CA GLY A 41 -0.37 4.18 -9.75
C GLY A 41 -0.06 3.78 -11.20
N GLY A 42 -0.43 2.57 -11.62
CA GLY A 42 -0.40 2.09 -12.99
C GLY A 42 0.97 2.09 -13.67
N HIS A 43 2.11 1.93 -12.97
CA HIS A 43 3.45 1.92 -13.60
C HIS A 43 4.38 0.81 -13.06
N ASP A 44 4.93 0.02 -14.00
CA ASP A 44 5.90 -1.08 -13.82
C ASP A 44 7.33 -0.62 -13.49
N ARG A 45 7.52 0.27 -12.51
CA ARG A 45 8.87 0.77 -12.19
C ARG A 45 9.27 0.55 -10.74
N PRO A 46 10.56 0.23 -10.48
CA PRO A 46 11.06 0.15 -9.12
C PRO A 46 10.85 1.46 -8.37
N GLU A 47 10.24 1.40 -7.18
CA GLU A 47 9.93 2.54 -6.33
C GLU A 47 10.66 2.41 -4.99
N GLN A 48 11.28 3.50 -4.54
CA GLN A 48 11.95 3.58 -3.24
C GLN A 48 10.99 4.12 -2.21
N TRP A 49 10.98 3.48 -1.03
CA TRP A 49 10.07 3.83 0.05
C TRP A 49 10.86 4.17 1.31
N ILE A 50 10.44 5.23 2.01
CA ILE A 50 10.96 5.61 3.32
C ILE A 50 9.87 5.46 4.37
N GLY A 51 10.27 5.10 5.59
CA GLY A 51 9.37 5.04 6.73
C GLY A 51 9.18 6.44 7.32
N ARG A 52 7.94 6.78 7.64
CA ARG A 52 7.59 7.99 8.37
C ARG A 52 6.89 7.62 9.67
N GLN A 53 7.50 8.00 10.79
CA GLN A 53 6.94 7.79 12.11
C GLN A 53 5.92 8.90 12.42
N VAL A 54 4.74 8.50 12.92
CA VAL A 54 3.68 9.40 13.39
C VAL A 54 3.63 9.40 14.92
N SER A 55 3.65 8.21 15.53
CA SER A 55 3.67 7.99 16.98
C SER A 55 4.48 6.74 17.29
N GLU A 56 4.65 6.36 18.56
CA GLU A 56 5.39 5.13 18.92
C GLU A 56 4.85 3.86 18.25
N SER A 57 3.54 3.80 18.02
CA SER A 57 2.85 2.63 17.46
C SER A 57 2.35 2.82 16.02
N LEU A 58 2.53 4.01 15.44
CA LEU A 58 2.04 4.32 14.10
C LEU A 58 3.16 4.86 13.21
N ALA A 59 3.41 4.13 12.13
CA ALA A 59 4.30 4.52 11.05
C ALA A 59 3.71 4.12 9.71
N TYR A 60 4.10 4.81 8.66
CA TYR A 60 3.68 4.52 7.28
C TYR A 60 4.82 4.70 6.29
N LEU A 61 4.60 4.24 5.06
CA LEU A 61 5.61 4.27 4.00
C LEU A 61 5.28 5.39 2.99
N VAL A 62 6.31 6.11 2.55
CA VAL A 62 6.21 7.18 1.56
C VAL A 62 7.14 6.88 0.39
N PRO A 63 6.65 6.88 -0.86
CA PRO A 63 7.51 6.71 -2.02
C PRO A 63 8.33 7.98 -2.26
N THR A 64 9.55 7.85 -2.79
CA THR A 64 10.48 8.98 -2.90
C THR A 64 10.82 9.39 -4.32
N ARG A 65 10.44 8.59 -5.33
CA ARG A 65 10.86 8.83 -6.71
C ARG A 65 10.18 10.04 -7.36
N ALA A 66 8.90 10.29 -7.04
CA ALA A 66 8.13 11.40 -7.59
C ALA A 66 7.51 12.25 -6.49
N LYS A 67 7.17 13.50 -6.81
CA LYS A 67 6.44 14.40 -5.90
C LYS A 67 4.95 14.11 -5.86
N THR A 68 4.42 13.58 -6.96
CA THR A 68 3.00 13.32 -7.15
C THR A 68 2.80 12.03 -7.92
N TYR A 69 1.71 11.33 -7.62
CA TYR A 69 1.33 10.06 -8.20
C TYR A 69 -0.10 10.18 -8.76
N ALA A 70 -0.29 9.69 -9.98
CA ALA A 70 -1.62 9.61 -10.58
C ALA A 70 -2.27 8.29 -10.16
N VAL A 71 -3.44 8.34 -9.53
CA VAL A 71 -4.19 7.18 -9.07
C VAL A 71 -5.44 7.00 -9.92
N TYR A 72 -5.59 5.82 -10.53
CA TYR A 72 -6.77 5.49 -11.31
C TYR A 72 -7.86 4.85 -10.44
N LEU A 73 -9.06 5.45 -10.44
CA LEU A 73 -10.23 4.92 -9.74
C LEU A 73 -11.09 4.12 -10.75
N PRO A 74 -11.06 2.78 -10.71
CA PRO A 74 -11.77 1.96 -11.71
C PRO A 74 -13.28 2.19 -11.71
N ASP A 75 -13.89 2.34 -10.53
CA ASP A 75 -15.35 2.48 -10.39
C ASP A 75 -15.90 3.78 -10.97
N THR A 76 -15.07 4.81 -11.09
CA THR A 76 -15.47 6.14 -11.57
C THR A 76 -14.78 6.55 -12.87
N SER A 77 -13.84 5.74 -13.37
CA SER A 77 -12.97 6.10 -14.52
C SER A 77 -12.24 7.44 -14.35
N LEU A 78 -12.00 7.86 -13.11
CA LEU A 78 -11.32 9.11 -12.79
C LEU A 78 -9.86 8.86 -12.43
N THR A 79 -8.99 9.77 -12.85
CA THR A 79 -7.60 9.82 -12.39
C THR A 79 -7.44 10.95 -11.38
N LEU A 80 -7.08 10.60 -10.15
CA LEU A 80 -6.72 11.56 -9.11
C LEU A 80 -5.21 11.80 -9.12
N THR A 81 -4.77 12.98 -8.70
CA THR A 81 -3.36 13.23 -8.43
C THR A 81 -3.19 13.40 -6.93
N LEU A 82 -2.33 12.58 -6.33
CA LEU A 82 -1.94 12.67 -4.93
C LEU A 82 -0.50 13.17 -4.82
N SER A 83 -0.16 13.88 -3.75
CA SER A 83 1.24 13.99 -3.34
C SER A 83 1.83 12.62 -2.99
N ALA A 84 3.16 12.50 -2.99
CA ALA A 84 3.85 11.31 -2.53
C ALA A 84 3.43 10.89 -1.11
N ASP A 85 3.25 11.87 -0.22
CA ASP A 85 2.85 11.63 1.16
C ASP A 85 1.44 11.05 1.25
N ALA A 86 0.48 11.66 0.55
CA ALA A 86 -0.89 11.19 0.48
C ALA A 86 -1.01 9.80 -0.20
N PHE A 87 -0.24 9.57 -1.26
CA PHE A 87 -0.17 8.26 -1.91
C PHE A 87 0.39 7.19 -0.97
N GLY A 88 1.47 7.51 -0.25
CA GLY A 88 2.07 6.60 0.72
C GLY A 88 1.14 6.23 1.87
N LEU A 89 0.39 7.22 2.40
CA LEU A 89 -0.66 7.00 3.39
C LEU A 89 -1.73 6.03 2.88
N ALA A 90 -2.27 6.28 1.68
CA ALA A 90 -3.30 5.45 1.08
C ALA A 90 -2.82 4.00 0.87
N VAL A 91 -1.63 3.82 0.28
CA VAL A 91 -1.04 2.50 0.04
C VAL A 91 -0.80 1.75 1.35
N THR A 92 -0.26 2.42 2.37
CA THR A 92 0.01 1.79 3.67
C THR A 92 -1.30 1.38 4.37
N ALA A 93 -2.34 2.21 4.32
CA ALA A 93 -3.63 1.88 4.90
C ALA A 93 -4.26 0.67 4.20
N LEU A 94 -4.23 0.63 2.87
CA LEU A 94 -4.70 -0.52 2.09
C LEU A 94 -3.91 -1.80 2.43
N LEU A 95 -2.60 -1.68 2.67
CA LEU A 95 -1.79 -2.79 3.15
C LEU A 95 -2.25 -3.29 4.53
N PHE A 96 -2.49 -2.39 5.49
CA PHE A 96 -2.96 -2.78 6.84
C PHE A 96 -4.32 -3.49 6.81
N VAL A 97 -5.31 -2.94 6.10
CA VAL A 97 -6.62 -3.58 6.00
C VAL A 97 -6.55 -4.94 5.29
N HIS A 98 -5.68 -5.07 4.28
CA HIS A 98 -5.46 -6.34 3.60
C HIS A 98 -4.85 -7.38 4.54
N ILE A 99 -3.82 -7.02 5.31
CA ILE A 99 -3.22 -7.94 6.30
C ILE A 99 -4.23 -8.29 7.39
N ALA A 100 -4.99 -7.30 7.90
CA ALA A 100 -6.02 -7.53 8.91
C ALA A 100 -7.07 -8.55 8.42
N GLY A 101 -7.52 -8.43 7.18
CA GLY A 101 -8.44 -9.40 6.56
C GLY A 101 -7.83 -10.79 6.37
N LEU A 102 -6.57 -10.89 5.96
CA LEU A 102 -5.89 -12.18 5.74
C LEU A 102 -5.55 -12.93 7.04
N THR A 103 -5.30 -12.20 8.12
CA THR A 103 -4.76 -12.76 9.38
C THR A 103 -5.73 -12.67 10.55
N GLU A 104 -6.91 -12.08 10.35
CA GLU A 104 -7.86 -11.74 11.42
C GLU A 104 -7.18 -10.95 12.56
N SER A 105 -6.22 -10.10 12.22
CA SER A 105 -5.40 -9.38 13.19
C SER A 105 -6.07 -8.08 13.65
N ASP A 106 -6.56 -8.08 14.89
CA ASP A 106 -7.08 -6.88 15.58
C ASP A 106 -6.05 -5.75 15.65
N GLU A 107 -4.76 -6.08 15.78
CA GLU A 107 -3.68 -5.10 15.79
C GLU A 107 -3.56 -4.36 14.46
N MET A 108 -3.61 -5.08 13.33
CA MET A 108 -3.56 -4.45 12.01
C MET A 108 -4.82 -3.64 11.72
N ALA A 109 -5.99 -4.12 12.16
CA ALA A 109 -7.24 -3.36 12.08
C ALA A 109 -7.16 -2.06 12.89
N TYR A 110 -6.63 -2.11 14.11
CA TYR A 110 -6.39 -0.93 14.93
C TYR A 110 -5.44 0.06 14.25
N ARG A 111 -4.33 -0.43 13.69
CA ARG A 111 -3.36 0.40 12.98
C ARG A 111 -3.93 1.03 11.71
N PHE A 112 -4.82 0.34 11.01
CA PHE A 112 -5.59 0.92 9.90
C PHE A 112 -6.45 2.09 10.37
N CYS A 113 -7.29 1.89 11.40
CA CYS A 113 -8.14 2.95 11.95
C CYS A 113 -7.32 4.16 12.43
N ALA A 114 -6.21 3.92 13.14
CA ALA A 114 -5.32 4.98 13.59
C ALA A 114 -4.68 5.76 12.43
N LEU A 115 -4.33 5.08 11.33
CA LEU A 115 -3.79 5.74 10.14
C LEU A 115 -4.86 6.53 9.38
N GLU A 116 -6.10 6.02 9.34
CA GLU A 116 -7.24 6.74 8.78
C GLU A 116 -7.54 8.02 9.56
N GLU A 117 -7.56 7.96 10.89
CA GLU A 117 -7.72 9.13 11.76
C GLU A 117 -6.62 10.17 11.54
N TYR A 118 -5.37 9.74 11.41
CA TYR A 118 -4.26 10.61 11.07
C TYR A 118 -4.43 11.24 9.67
N ALA A 119 -4.85 10.44 8.68
CA ALA A 119 -5.07 10.91 7.32
C ALA A 119 -6.17 11.99 7.22
N GLN A 120 -7.15 12.02 8.14
CA GLN A 120 -8.16 13.08 8.19
C GLN A 120 -7.58 14.47 8.44
N GLN A 121 -6.40 14.55 9.06
CA GLN A 121 -5.71 15.82 9.32
C GLN A 121 -4.85 16.29 8.13
N HIS A 122 -4.69 15.44 7.11
CA HIS A 122 -3.88 15.75 5.94
C HIS A 122 -4.61 16.75 5.02
N PRO A 123 -3.91 17.71 4.37
CA PRO A 123 -4.54 18.64 3.42
C PRO A 123 -5.29 17.98 2.27
N GLU A 124 -4.89 16.76 1.91
CA GLU A 124 -5.50 15.94 0.85
C GLU A 124 -6.46 14.84 1.40
N SER A 125 -6.96 14.98 2.64
CA SER A 125 -7.77 13.96 3.32
C SER A 125 -8.92 13.41 2.48
N GLY A 126 -9.69 14.27 1.80
CA GLY A 126 -10.78 13.84 0.93
C GLY A 126 -10.35 12.93 -0.24
N LEU A 127 -9.18 13.19 -0.83
CA LEU A 127 -8.62 12.35 -1.89
C LEU A 127 -8.09 11.02 -1.33
N ILE A 128 -7.42 11.07 -0.18
CA ILE A 128 -6.91 9.88 0.51
C ILE A 128 -8.06 8.95 0.87
N THR A 129 -9.12 9.45 1.51
CA THR A 129 -10.31 8.67 1.87
C THR A 129 -10.95 8.04 0.64
N THR A 130 -11.08 8.79 -0.47
CA THR A 130 -11.62 8.25 -1.72
C THR A 130 -10.81 7.03 -2.19
N VAL A 131 -9.48 7.11 -2.14
CA VAL A 131 -8.60 6.00 -2.54
C VAL A 131 -8.63 4.83 -1.55
N MET A 132 -8.73 5.09 -0.25
CA MET A 132 -8.84 4.04 0.77
C MET A 132 -10.13 3.23 0.68
N THR A 133 -11.21 3.81 0.12
CA THR A 133 -12.46 3.05 -0.11
C THR A 133 -12.37 2.07 -1.28
N LEU A 134 -11.31 2.14 -2.10
CA LEU A 134 -11.06 1.13 -3.12
C LEU A 134 -10.79 -0.20 -2.44
N ARG A 135 -11.57 -1.22 -2.80
CA ARG A 135 -11.23 -2.58 -2.42
C ARG A 135 -10.05 -3.00 -3.31
N PRO A 136 -8.89 -3.40 -2.75
CA PRO A 136 -7.88 -4.12 -3.52
C PRO A 136 -8.61 -5.31 -4.15
N GLY A 137 -8.55 -5.42 -5.47
CA GLY A 137 -9.51 -6.21 -6.23
C GLY A 137 -9.62 -7.66 -5.71
N GLU A 138 -10.86 -8.13 -5.52
CA GLU A 138 -11.21 -9.55 -5.34
C GLU A 138 -10.77 -10.46 -6.51
N ALA A 139 -10.04 -9.92 -7.49
CA ALA A 139 -9.63 -10.61 -8.72
C ALA A 139 -8.53 -11.68 -8.52
N VAL A 140 -7.94 -11.83 -7.32
CA VAL A 140 -6.88 -12.83 -7.08
C VAL A 140 -7.42 -14.20 -6.66
N ILE A 141 -8.73 -14.36 -6.40
CA ILE A 141 -9.35 -15.67 -6.15
C ILE A 141 -10.49 -15.93 -7.13
N SER A 142 -10.18 -15.92 -8.42
CA SER A 142 -10.90 -16.75 -9.36
C SER A 142 -9.89 -17.28 -10.36
N PRO A 143 -9.65 -18.61 -10.43
CA PRO A 143 -8.93 -19.15 -11.56
C PRO A 143 -9.76 -18.78 -12.78
N SER A 144 -9.23 -17.92 -13.63
CA SER A 144 -9.81 -17.58 -14.91
C SER A 144 -10.12 -18.89 -15.61
N GLN A 145 -11.39 -19.29 -15.61
CA GLN A 145 -11.88 -20.39 -16.41
C GLN A 145 -11.82 -19.90 -17.85
N HIS A 146 -10.64 -19.99 -18.47
CA HIS A 146 -10.55 -20.05 -19.93
C HIS A 146 -11.05 -21.42 -20.35
N ALA A 147 -12.38 -21.55 -20.34
CA ALA A 147 -13.09 -22.45 -21.22
C ALA A 147 -12.88 -21.92 -22.65
N HIS A 148 -11.81 -22.35 -23.31
CA HIS A 148 -11.82 -22.39 -24.76
C HIS A 148 -12.43 -23.72 -25.20
N THR A 149 -13.74 -23.64 -25.40
CA THR A 149 -14.52 -24.54 -26.23
C THR A 149 -14.12 -24.35 -27.69
N LYS A 150 -13.90 -25.50 -28.33
CA LYS A 150 -13.91 -25.81 -29.76
C LYS A 150 -12.60 -25.70 -30.54
#